data_AF-A0A6L9ZGC8-F1
#
_entry.id   AF-A0A6L9ZGC8-F1
#
_cell.length_a   1.000
_cell.length_b   1.000
_cell.length_c   1.000
_cell.angle_alpha   90.00
_cell.angle_beta   90.00
_cell.angle_gamma   90.00
#
_symmetry.space_group_name_H-M   'P 1'
#
loop_
_entity.id
_entity.type
_entity.pdbx_description
1 polymer ?
#
loop_
_entity_poly.entity_id
_entity_poly.type
_entity_poly.pdbx_seq_one_letter_code
_entity_poly.pdbx_strand_id
1 'polypeptide(L)'
;MYTVKETNIDSPKVSIVSTPVEPCSPQTLAEANLQPRGNVYPSPITWRDQILYFLLPDRFSDGLEAERKQFDRSNPNQFKAKNKGDWMNQGKRFQGGTLKGIESKLDYLKQLGVTTLWIGPVWRQRIELDTYHGYGIQNFLEVDPRFGSRQDLRDL
;
A
#
# COMPACT_ATOMS: atom_id res chain seq x y z
N MET A 1 5.95 18.41 -41.51
CA MET A 1 5.74 18.89 -40.13
C MET A 1 4.26 18.68 -39.80
N TYR A 2 3.94 17.68 -38.98
CA TYR A 2 2.57 17.45 -38.54
C TYR A 2 2.42 18.02 -37.14
N THR A 3 1.61 19.07 -37.00
CA THR A 3 1.27 19.68 -35.73
C THR A 3 0.18 18.85 -35.05
N VAL A 4 0.51 18.21 -33.94
CA VAL A 4 -0.48 17.55 -33.08
C VAL A 4 -1.23 18.64 -32.31
N LYS A 5 -2.55 18.72 -32.49
CA LYS A 5 -3.40 19.58 -31.68
C LYS A 5 -3.56 18.93 -30.31
N GLU A 6 -3.06 19.59 -29.26
CA GLU A 6 -3.39 19.24 -27.88
C GLU A 6 -4.88 19.49 -27.65
N THR A 7 -5.65 18.40 -27.55
CA THR A 7 -7.01 18.47 -27.03
C THR A 7 -6.95 18.54 -25.51
N ASN A 8 -7.24 19.71 -24.94
CA ASN A 8 -7.56 19.87 -23.53
C ASN A 8 -8.80 19.02 -23.21
N ILE A 9 -8.59 17.82 -22.66
CA ILE A 9 -9.65 17.02 -22.05
C ILE A 9 -9.79 17.56 -20.63
N ASP A 10 -10.67 18.55 -20.48
CA ASP A 10 -11.13 19.00 -19.17
C ASP A 10 -11.87 17.82 -18.53
N SER A 11 -11.20 17.15 -17.59
CA SER A 11 -11.77 16.00 -16.90
C SER A 11 -12.95 16.48 -16.05
N PRO A 12 -14.15 15.91 -16.19
CA PRO A 12 -15.31 16.37 -15.43
C PRO A 12 -14.98 16.29 -13.94
N LYS A 13 -15.19 17.40 -13.20
CA LYS A 13 -15.12 17.42 -11.74
C LYS A 13 -16.19 16.47 -11.21
N VAL A 14 -15.79 15.24 -10.93
CA VAL A 14 -16.63 14.23 -10.28
C VAL A 14 -16.88 14.72 -8.86
N SER A 15 -18.13 15.06 -8.55
CA SER A 15 -18.57 15.27 -7.17
C SER A 15 -18.37 13.96 -6.41
N ILE A 16 -17.31 13.92 -5.59
CA ILE A 16 -16.97 12.75 -4.79
C ILE A 16 -17.97 12.65 -3.64
N VAL A 17 -19.09 11.96 -3.85
CA VAL A 17 -19.85 11.47 -2.71
C VAL A 17 -18.98 10.41 -2.06
N SER A 18 -18.29 10.76 -0.96
CA SER A 18 -17.38 9.83 -0.31
C SER A 18 -18.18 8.62 0.15
N THR A 19 -17.85 7.44 -0.34
CA THR A 19 -18.42 6.20 0.15
C THR A 19 -18.09 6.09 1.65
N PRO A 20 -19.08 5.98 2.55
CA PRO A 20 -18.80 5.82 3.96
C PRO A 20 -18.05 4.51 4.19
N VAL A 21 -17.01 4.55 5.03
CA VAL A 21 -16.34 3.36 5.55
C VAL A 21 -16.99 3.00 6.86
N GLU A 22 -17.40 1.74 6.96
CA GLU A 22 -17.95 1.20 8.19
C GLU A 22 -16.93 1.24 9.32
N PRO A 23 -17.36 1.58 10.54
CA PRO A 23 -16.46 1.58 11.69
C PRO A 23 -16.00 0.16 12.08
N CYS A 24 -16.77 -0.88 11.73
CA CYS A 24 -16.51 -2.27 12.12
C CYS A 24 -16.88 -3.28 11.01
N SER A 25 -16.33 -4.49 11.09
CA SER A 25 -16.76 -5.61 10.23
C SER A 25 -18.19 -6.04 10.56
N PRO A 26 -19.02 -6.33 9.54
CA PRO A 26 -20.32 -6.98 9.77
C PRO A 26 -20.10 -8.35 10.42
N GLN A 27 -20.90 -8.67 11.43
CA GLN A 27 -20.94 -9.97 12.11
C GLN A 27 -21.98 -10.92 11.50
N THR A 28 -22.93 -10.35 10.76
CA THR A 28 -23.99 -11.10 10.08
C THR A 28 -24.14 -10.65 8.62
N LEU A 29 -24.74 -11.50 7.79
CA LEU A 29 -25.03 -11.13 6.39
C LEU A 29 -26.01 -9.95 6.30
N ALA A 30 -26.93 -9.83 7.25
CA ALA A 30 -27.90 -8.73 7.28
C ALA A 30 -27.24 -7.36 7.54
N GLU A 31 -26.08 -7.34 8.20
CA GLU A 31 -25.29 -6.13 8.42
C GLU A 31 -24.41 -5.76 7.21
N ALA A 32 -24.18 -6.71 6.30
CA ALA A 32 -23.33 -6.48 5.14
C ALA A 32 -24.06 -5.67 4.06
N ASN A 33 -23.53 -4.49 3.74
CA ASN A 33 -24.00 -3.72 2.59
C ASN A 33 -23.33 -4.23 1.30
N LEU A 34 -24.08 -5.03 0.53
CA LEU A 34 -23.68 -5.59 -0.76
C LEU A 34 -24.07 -4.72 -1.97
N GLN A 35 -24.65 -3.54 -1.73
CA GLN A 35 -25.01 -2.64 -2.82
C GLN A 35 -23.72 -2.02 -3.41
N PRO A 36 -23.59 -1.93 -4.74
CA PRO A 36 -22.45 -1.30 -5.38
C PRO A 36 -22.22 0.12 -4.84
N ARG A 37 -21.01 0.38 -4.35
CA ARG A 37 -20.65 1.64 -3.70
C ARG A 37 -20.10 2.63 -4.72
N GLY A 38 -21.01 3.34 -5.38
CA GLY A 38 -20.67 4.44 -6.28
C GLY A 38 -19.89 4.02 -7.53
N ASN A 39 -19.16 4.98 -8.09
CA ASN A 39 -18.39 4.76 -9.31
C ASN A 39 -17.16 3.89 -9.01
N VAL A 40 -16.98 2.85 -9.81
CA VAL A 40 -15.79 2.02 -9.80
C VAL A 40 -14.81 2.48 -10.89
N TYR A 41 -13.52 2.28 -10.66
CA TYR A 41 -12.52 2.45 -11.71
C TYR A 41 -12.58 1.25 -12.66
N PRO A 42 -12.85 1.45 -13.97
CA PRO A 42 -12.83 0.35 -14.91
C PRO A 42 -11.41 -0.20 -15.03
N SER A 43 -11.29 -1.49 -15.30
CA SER A 43 -9.99 -2.07 -15.65
C SER A 43 -9.45 -1.42 -16.93
N PRO A 44 -8.12 -1.28 -17.07
CA PRO A 44 -7.52 -0.82 -18.31
C PRO A 44 -7.95 -1.69 -19.50
N ILE A 45 -8.07 -1.10 -20.69
CA ILE A 45 -8.37 -1.82 -21.94
C ILE A 45 -7.34 -2.93 -22.18
N THR A 46 -6.07 -2.67 -21.84
CA THR A 46 -5.04 -3.70 -21.83
C THR A 46 -4.05 -3.52 -20.68
N TRP A 47 -3.72 -4.64 -20.02
CA TRP A 47 -2.72 -4.69 -18.96
C TRP A 47 -1.27 -4.70 -19.47
N ARG A 48 -1.06 -4.95 -20.77
CA ARG A 48 0.28 -5.00 -21.39
C ARG A 48 1.01 -3.65 -21.35
N ASP A 49 0.26 -2.56 -21.26
CA ASP A 49 0.80 -1.19 -21.21
C ASP A 49 1.00 -0.70 -19.77
N GLN A 50 0.72 -1.54 -18.77
CA GLN A 50 0.86 -1.18 -17.36
C GLN A 50 2.24 -1.57 -16.82
N ILE A 51 2.82 -0.69 -16.02
CA ILE A 51 4.06 -0.96 -15.27
C ILE A 51 3.65 -1.30 -13.84
N LEU A 52 3.73 -2.59 -13.52
CA LEU A 52 3.37 -3.12 -12.20
C LEU A 52 4.54 -2.98 -11.23
N TYR A 53 4.23 -2.47 -10.03
CA TYR A 53 5.16 -2.46 -8.91
C TYR A 53 4.60 -3.29 -7.75
N PHE A 54 5.25 -4.40 -7.45
CA PHE A 54 4.90 -5.22 -6.29
C PHE A 54 5.58 -4.69 -5.03
N LEU A 55 4.81 -4.55 -3.95
CA LEU A 55 5.33 -4.17 -2.65
C LEU A 55 4.70 -4.98 -1.52
N LEU A 56 5.48 -5.24 -0.48
CA LEU A 56 4.98 -5.72 0.80
C LEU A 56 4.79 -4.51 1.72
N PRO A 57 3.59 -4.27 2.27
CA PRO A 57 3.32 -3.11 3.12
C PRO A 57 4.36 -2.93 4.23
N ASP A 58 4.66 -3.99 4.99
CA ASP A 58 5.63 -3.97 6.11
C ASP A 58 7.04 -3.51 5.72
N ARG A 59 7.44 -3.71 4.45
CA ARG A 59 8.83 -3.55 3.99
C ARG A 59 9.05 -2.36 3.08
N PHE A 60 8.00 -1.59 2.79
CA PHE A 60 8.07 -0.53 1.80
C PHE A 60 8.39 0.82 2.43
N SER A 61 7.48 1.34 3.26
CA SER A 61 7.58 2.69 3.81
C SER A 61 6.70 2.80 5.04
N ASP A 62 7.16 3.53 6.04
CA ASP A 62 6.36 3.99 7.18
C ASP A 62 6.28 5.52 7.25
N GLY A 63 6.82 6.21 6.24
CA GLY A 63 6.80 7.66 6.13
C GLY A 63 7.89 8.39 6.93
N LEU A 64 8.75 7.67 7.66
CA LEU A 64 9.77 8.26 8.54
C LEU A 64 11.19 8.15 7.97
N GLU A 65 11.35 7.97 6.66
CA GLU A 65 12.68 7.79 6.04
C GLU A 65 13.56 9.04 6.17
N ALA A 66 12.97 10.23 6.30
CA ALA A 66 13.69 11.49 6.49
C ALA A 66 14.34 11.60 7.87
N GLU A 67 13.82 10.88 8.86
CA GLU A 67 14.33 10.90 10.24
C GLU A 67 15.42 9.83 10.46
N ARG A 68 15.62 8.93 9.50
CA ARG A 68 16.55 7.81 9.61
C ARG A 68 17.84 8.06 8.85
N LYS A 69 18.93 7.52 9.40
CA LYS A 69 20.20 7.45 8.69
C LYS A 69 20.07 6.52 7.49
N GLN A 70 20.06 7.11 6.29
CA GLN A 70 20.05 6.42 5.02
C GLN A 70 21.37 5.67 4.79
N PHE A 71 21.32 4.57 4.02
CA PHE A 71 22.52 3.81 3.65
C PHE A 71 23.48 4.69 2.83
N ASP A 72 24.65 4.96 3.37
CA ASP A 72 25.72 5.68 2.71
C ASP A 72 26.70 4.70 2.04
N ARG A 73 26.69 4.73 0.70
CA ARG A 73 27.51 3.89 -0.18
C ARG A 73 29.00 4.16 -0.07
N SER A 74 29.41 5.35 0.37
CA SER A 74 30.83 5.69 0.52
C SER A 74 31.44 5.09 1.79
N ASN A 75 30.63 4.84 2.82
CA ASN A 75 31.06 4.22 4.07
C ASN A 75 30.19 3.00 4.44
N PRO A 76 30.18 1.92 3.64
CA PRO A 76 29.26 0.80 3.83
C PRO A 76 29.48 0.03 5.14
N ASN A 77 30.71 0.03 5.66
CA ASN A 77 31.07 -0.65 6.90
C ASN A 77 30.31 -0.12 8.13
N GLN A 78 29.82 1.14 8.10
CA GLN A 78 29.07 1.72 9.21
C GLN A 78 27.66 1.10 9.38
N PHE A 79 27.12 0.47 8.33
CA PHE A 79 25.82 -0.22 8.36
C PHE A 79 25.96 -1.74 8.50
N LYS A 80 27.20 -2.24 8.64
CA LYS A 80 27.43 -3.67 8.81
C LYS A 80 26.86 -4.11 10.15
N ALA A 81 25.98 -5.11 10.12
CA ALA A 81 25.49 -5.72 11.34
C ALA A 81 26.65 -6.30 12.15
N LYS A 82 26.68 -6.00 13.45
CA LYS A 82 27.69 -6.52 14.39
C LYS A 82 27.59 -8.04 14.54
N ASN A 83 26.37 -8.56 14.52
CA ASN A 83 26.06 -9.98 14.61
C ASN A 83 25.15 -10.39 13.46
N LYS A 84 25.60 -11.35 12.64
CA LYS A 84 24.85 -11.86 11.49
C LYS A 84 23.57 -12.59 11.91
N GLY A 85 23.61 -13.36 13.01
CA GLY A 85 22.46 -14.09 13.53
C GLY A 85 21.33 -13.15 13.94
N ASP A 86 21.65 -12.11 14.69
CA ASP A 86 20.66 -11.10 15.11
C ASP A 86 20.06 -10.37 13.90
N TRP A 87 20.90 -9.98 12.93
CA TRP A 87 20.44 -9.36 11.70
C TRP A 87 19.49 -10.26 10.89
N MET A 88 19.82 -11.55 10.74
CA MET A 88 18.93 -12.51 10.07
C MET A 88 17.61 -12.69 10.84
N ASN A 89 17.66 -12.64 12.17
CA ASN A 89 16.46 -12.75 12.99
C ASN A 89 15.55 -11.52 12.85
N GLN A 90 16.10 -10.30 12.68
CA GLN A 90 15.29 -9.11 12.39
C GLN A 90 14.50 -9.26 11.07
N GLY A 91 15.10 -9.87 10.04
CA GLY A 91 14.43 -10.11 8.76
C GLY A 91 13.18 -11.00 8.83
N LYS A 92 12.99 -11.71 9.95
CA LYS A 92 11.81 -12.55 10.21
C LYS A 92 10.68 -11.80 10.92
N ARG A 93 10.89 -10.55 11.33
CA ARG A 93 9.94 -9.75 12.11
C ARG A 93 9.30 -8.65 11.28
N PHE A 94 8.23 -8.08 11.82
CA PHE A 94 7.67 -6.83 11.30
C PHE A 94 8.71 -5.70 11.38
N GLN A 95 8.75 -4.87 10.34
CA GLN A 95 9.64 -3.72 10.19
C GLN A 95 8.89 -2.39 10.23
N GLY A 96 7.56 -2.41 10.17
CA GLY A 96 6.72 -1.26 10.54
C GLY A 96 6.17 -0.46 9.37
N GLY A 97 6.32 -0.91 8.12
CA GLY A 97 5.69 -0.25 6.98
C GLY A 97 4.16 -0.24 7.07
N THR A 98 3.54 0.84 6.60
CA THR A 98 2.11 1.15 6.78
C THR A 98 1.43 1.58 5.48
N LEU A 99 0.09 1.58 5.46
CA LEU A 99 -0.71 2.10 4.35
C LEU A 99 -0.43 3.60 4.11
N LYS A 100 -0.36 4.41 5.17
CA LYS A 100 0.05 5.82 5.07
C LYS A 100 1.49 5.98 4.61
N GLY A 101 2.36 5.04 4.97
CA GLY A 101 3.71 4.97 4.42
C GLY A 101 3.71 4.74 2.90
N ILE A 102 2.86 3.84 2.38
CA ILE A 102 2.69 3.67 0.93
C ILE A 102 2.15 4.94 0.29
N GLU A 103 1.09 5.53 0.85
CA GLU A 103 0.46 6.77 0.37
C GLU A 103 1.49 7.89 0.22
N SER A 104 2.38 8.05 1.22
CA SER A 104 3.45 9.07 1.21
C SER A 104 4.47 8.92 0.05
N LYS A 105 4.49 7.76 -0.63
CA LYS A 105 5.41 7.46 -1.73
C LYS A 105 4.71 7.36 -3.09
N LEU A 106 3.41 7.66 -3.19
CA LEU A 106 2.71 7.63 -4.48
C LEU A 106 3.35 8.56 -5.51
N ASP A 107 3.80 9.75 -5.10
CA ASP A 107 4.53 10.66 -6.00
C ASP A 107 5.87 10.09 -6.48
N TYR A 108 6.60 9.41 -5.60
CA TYR A 108 7.84 8.71 -5.96
C TYR A 108 7.56 7.59 -6.99
N LEU A 109 6.54 6.77 -6.75
CA LEU A 109 6.16 5.67 -7.64
C LEU A 109 5.68 6.20 -9.00
N LYS A 110 4.91 7.29 -9.00
CA LYS A 110 4.47 7.97 -10.22
C LYS A 110 5.64 8.53 -11.02
N GLN A 111 6.62 9.16 -10.36
CA GLN A 111 7.83 9.66 -11.02
C GLN A 111 8.70 8.53 -11.60
N LEU A 112 8.68 7.34 -10.97
CA LEU A 112 9.33 6.15 -11.50
C LEU A 112 8.63 5.60 -12.77
N GLY A 113 7.42 6.07 -13.07
CA GLY A 113 6.60 5.62 -14.20
C GLY A 113 5.71 4.42 -13.87
N VAL A 114 5.55 4.08 -12.59
CA VAL A 114 4.63 3.01 -12.15
C VAL A 114 3.19 3.45 -12.42
N THR A 115 2.40 2.56 -13.00
CA THR A 115 0.98 2.80 -13.29
C THR A 115 0.05 1.86 -12.53
N THR A 116 0.58 0.81 -11.91
CA THR A 116 -0.20 -0.18 -11.17
C THR A 116 0.57 -0.65 -9.95
N LEU A 117 -0.08 -0.68 -8.79
CA LEU A 117 0.46 -1.28 -7.57
C LEU A 117 -0.11 -2.68 -7.38
N TRP A 118 0.78 -3.63 -7.11
CA TRP A 118 0.42 -4.92 -6.55
C TRP A 118 0.84 -4.92 -5.08
N ILE A 119 -0.13 -4.72 -4.20
CA ILE A 119 0.10 -4.62 -2.76
C ILE A 119 -0.07 -6.02 -2.15
N GLY A 120 0.89 -6.44 -1.33
CA GLY A 120 0.78 -7.65 -0.52
C GLY A 120 -0.42 -7.61 0.44
N PRO A 121 -0.83 -8.74 1.04
CA PRO A 121 -2.04 -8.77 1.83
C PRO A 121 -1.99 -7.85 3.07
N VAL A 122 -3.07 -7.08 3.28
CA VAL A 122 -3.21 -6.10 4.37
C VAL A 122 -4.20 -6.53 5.45
N TRP A 123 -4.79 -7.71 5.32
CA TRP A 123 -5.85 -8.19 6.20
C TRP A 123 -5.34 -8.62 7.56
N ARG A 124 -6.20 -8.56 8.57
CA ARG A 124 -5.88 -8.88 9.95
C ARG A 124 -5.34 -10.30 10.08
N GLN A 125 -4.12 -10.39 10.57
CA GLN A 125 -3.39 -11.64 10.75
C GLN A 125 -3.28 -12.02 12.23
N ARG A 126 -2.69 -13.19 12.51
CA ARG A 126 -2.38 -13.58 13.90
C ARG A 126 -1.45 -12.56 14.55
N ILE A 127 -1.73 -12.19 15.79
CA ILE A 127 -0.91 -11.24 16.54
C ILE A 127 0.33 -11.90 17.17
N GLU A 128 0.28 -13.21 17.40
CA GLU A 128 1.36 -13.96 18.05
C GLU A 128 2.45 -14.40 17.07
N LEU A 129 2.25 -14.20 15.76
CA LEU A 129 3.21 -14.54 14.73
C LEU A 129 3.73 -13.31 13.99
N ASP A 130 5.00 -13.38 13.62
CA ASP A 130 5.64 -12.44 12.71
C ASP A 130 5.30 -12.75 11.23
N THR A 131 4.02 -12.88 10.87
CA THR A 131 3.59 -13.07 9.46
C THR A 131 3.60 -11.77 8.67
N TYR A 132 4.73 -11.05 8.68
CA TYR A 132 4.91 -9.74 8.02
C TYR A 132 4.58 -9.74 6.52
N HIS A 133 4.65 -10.91 5.89
CA HIS A 133 4.36 -11.10 4.47
C HIS A 133 2.86 -11.05 4.13
N GLY A 134 1.95 -11.03 5.11
CA GLY A 134 0.50 -10.85 4.86
C GLY A 134 -0.34 -12.13 4.81
N TYR A 135 0.28 -13.31 4.69
CA TYR A 135 -0.44 -14.56 4.38
C TYR A 135 -0.94 -15.32 5.61
N GLY A 136 -0.76 -14.80 6.83
CA GLY A 136 -1.23 -15.40 8.09
C GLY A 136 -2.62 -14.94 8.52
N ILE A 137 -3.54 -14.76 7.57
CA ILE A 137 -4.83 -14.06 7.75
C ILE A 137 -5.74 -14.82 8.73
N GLN A 138 -6.34 -14.09 9.68
CA GLN A 138 -7.41 -14.58 10.56
C GLN A 138 -8.76 -13.96 10.26
N ASN A 139 -8.78 -12.74 9.73
CA ASN A 139 -10.01 -12.04 9.40
C ASN A 139 -9.85 -11.23 8.11
N PHE A 140 -10.56 -11.64 7.06
CA PHE A 140 -10.56 -11.00 5.74
C PHE A 140 -11.35 -9.70 5.67
N LEU A 141 -12.14 -9.39 6.70
CA LEU A 141 -13.01 -8.20 6.74
C LEU A 141 -12.38 -7.02 7.50
N GLU A 142 -11.24 -7.23 8.15
CA GLU A 142 -10.51 -6.24 8.94
C GLU A 142 -9.13 -5.98 8.32
N VAL A 143 -8.71 -4.72 8.28
CA VAL A 143 -7.31 -4.36 8.01
C VAL A 143 -6.47 -4.70 9.24
N ASP A 144 -5.25 -5.18 9.04
CA ASP A 144 -4.34 -5.44 10.15
C ASP A 144 -3.94 -4.11 10.82
N PRO A 145 -4.12 -3.94 12.14
CA PRO A 145 -3.83 -2.68 12.82
C PRO A 145 -2.35 -2.29 12.76
N ARG A 146 -1.43 -3.22 12.44
CA ARG A 146 -0.03 -2.89 12.19
C ARG A 146 0.18 -2.09 10.90
N PHE A 147 -0.70 -2.24 9.91
CA PHE A 147 -0.62 -1.54 8.63
C PHE A 147 -1.47 -0.27 8.61
N GLY A 148 -2.54 -0.20 9.41
CA GLY A 148 -3.39 0.97 9.54
C GLY A 148 -4.85 0.61 9.76
N SER A 149 -5.73 1.51 9.33
CA SER A 149 -7.17 1.41 9.44
C SER A 149 -7.83 1.15 8.08
N ARG A 150 -9.14 0.84 8.11
CA ARG A 150 -9.97 0.83 6.89
C ARG A 150 -9.97 2.17 6.16
N GLN A 151 -9.88 3.26 6.91
CA GLN A 151 -9.85 4.60 6.34
C GLN A 151 -8.54 4.80 5.56
N ASP A 152 -7.42 4.39 6.13
CA ASP A 152 -6.12 4.47 5.45
C ASP A 152 -6.10 3.66 4.15
N LEU A 153 -6.78 2.50 4.11
CA LEU A 153 -6.91 1.71 2.88
C LEU A 153 -7.83 2.36 1.84
N ARG A 154 -8.86 3.10 2.28
CA ARG A 154 -9.78 3.82 1.38
C ARG A 154 -9.13 5.07 0.79
N ASP A 155 -8.23 5.70 1.52
CA ASP A 155 -7.53 6.92 1.10
C ASP A 155 -6.35 6.62 0.15
N LEU A 156 -5.78 5.41 0.22
CA LEU A 156 -4.71 4.92 -0.66
C LEU A 156 -5.19 4.63 -2.09
#